data_AF-A0A5C1ABP9-F1
#
_entry.id   AF-A0A5C1ABP9-F1
#
_cell.length_a   1.000
_cell.length_b   1.000
_cell.length_c   1.000
_cell.angle_alpha   90.00
_cell.angle_beta   90.00
_cell.angle_gamma   90.00
#
_symmetry.space_group_name_H-M   'P 1'
#
loop_
_entity.id
_entity.type
_entity.pdbx_description
1 polymer ?
#
loop_
_entity_poly.entity_id
_entity_poly.type
_entity_poly.pdbx_seq_one_letter_code
_entity_poly.pdbx_strand_id
1 'polypeptide(L)'
;MTTFILRETQSVRPYPVTMTTARHILGNPVTAHMRTDPTRIPAGSSVGKALEYIRDHEIGGRVVYFYVVDETDRLVGVVPTRRILRAKPDAPIAEVMIAPVVAVPASATVLDACEFFTLHKLLAFPVVDADRKLVGLVDVDLYTDELADLERRQESDDLFQLVGVYLTEAEQRRTVLAARKRFPWLLCNVVGGMIAAVIADAYEDVATLALVTPFIALVTGMAEGVAIQSVSLALQTLHGRRPTWTAMGRKVGRELLVGLLLGAVCGLIVGLVAFFWKGSFRGGLCLCVGITGGVAASAAVGIALPFLLRLFRRDPQVASGPIALAAADMVTLLLYFNLGRWLLG
;
A
#
# COMPACT_ATOMS: atom_id res chain seq x y z
N MET A 1 -30.97 22.28 44.22
CA MET A 1 -29.80 22.49 43.35
C MET A 1 -29.08 21.16 43.24
N THR A 2 -29.00 20.66 42.01
CA THR A 2 -28.90 19.24 41.65
C THR A 2 -27.45 18.81 41.41
N THR A 3 -26.99 17.78 42.12
CA THR A 3 -25.70 17.12 41.86
C THR A 3 -25.94 16.03 40.81
N PHE A 4 -25.45 16.26 39.59
CA PHE A 4 -25.57 15.37 38.44
C PHE A 4 -24.50 14.27 38.46
N ILE A 5 -24.94 13.06 38.14
CA ILE A 5 -24.18 11.82 38.04
C ILE A 5 -23.25 11.87 36.82
N LEU A 6 -21.94 11.65 37.02
CA LEU A 6 -21.00 11.30 35.96
C LEU A 6 -21.10 9.80 35.69
N ARG A 7 -21.69 9.43 34.55
CA ARG A 7 -21.78 8.06 34.05
C ARG A 7 -20.59 7.77 33.14
N GLU A 8 -20.00 6.61 33.36
CA GLU A 8 -18.84 6.01 32.69
C GLU A 8 -18.69 6.32 31.19
N THR A 9 -17.52 6.86 30.83
CA THR A 9 -16.97 6.73 29.48
C THR A 9 -16.58 5.28 29.22
N GLN A 10 -17.42 4.57 28.48
CA GLN A 10 -17.11 3.26 27.94
C GLN A 10 -15.86 3.36 27.04
N SER A 11 -14.80 2.67 27.44
CA SER A 11 -13.57 2.56 26.67
C SER A 11 -13.84 1.78 25.38
N VAL A 12 -13.74 2.46 24.24
CA VAL A 12 -13.67 1.82 22.92
C VAL A 12 -12.35 1.05 22.89
N ARG A 13 -12.40 -0.27 23.12
CA ARG A 13 -11.24 -1.14 22.92
C ARG A 13 -11.02 -1.28 21.42
N PRO A 14 -9.83 -0.98 20.88
CA PRO A 14 -9.53 -1.32 19.49
C PRO A 14 -9.38 -2.84 19.41
N TYR A 15 -10.32 -3.52 18.75
CA TYR A 15 -10.18 -4.93 18.44
C TYR A 15 -8.98 -5.11 17.49
N PRO A 16 -8.09 -6.09 17.74
CA PRO A 16 -7.05 -6.44 16.79
C PRO A 16 -7.72 -7.22 15.64
N VAL A 17 -8.16 -6.51 14.61
CA VAL A 17 -8.67 -7.11 13.38
C VAL A 17 -7.47 -7.67 12.61
N THR A 18 -7.30 -8.99 12.62
CA THR A 18 -6.29 -9.68 11.81
C THR A 18 -6.56 -9.48 10.31
N MET A 19 -5.52 -9.48 9.46
CA MET A 19 -5.64 -9.30 8.00
C MET A 19 -6.70 -10.21 7.35
N THR A 20 -6.91 -11.40 7.91
CA THR A 20 -7.92 -12.36 7.48
C THR A 20 -9.34 -11.83 7.66
N THR A 21 -9.61 -11.12 8.77
CA THR A 21 -10.93 -10.59 9.10
C THR A 21 -11.28 -9.36 8.26
N ALA A 22 -10.33 -8.46 8.00
CA ALA A 22 -10.58 -7.28 7.18
C ALA A 22 -10.76 -7.62 5.68
N ARG A 23 -9.99 -8.59 5.15
CA ARG A 23 -10.27 -9.15 3.81
C ARG A 23 -11.59 -9.90 3.73
N HIS A 24 -12.04 -10.49 4.84
CA HIS A 24 -13.32 -11.19 4.89
C HIS A 24 -14.49 -10.21 4.78
N ILE A 25 -14.40 -9.02 5.38
CA ILE A 25 -15.51 -8.05 5.35
C ILE A 25 -15.64 -7.38 3.97
N LEU A 26 -14.53 -7.04 3.31
CA LEU A 26 -14.57 -6.44 1.97
C LEU A 26 -15.30 -7.31 0.93
N GLY A 27 -15.22 -8.63 1.06
CA GLY A 27 -15.92 -9.59 0.19
C GLY A 27 -17.37 -9.88 0.60
N ASN A 28 -17.83 -9.38 1.75
CA ASN A 28 -19.20 -9.56 2.19
C ASN A 28 -20.16 -8.75 1.31
N PRO A 29 -21.42 -9.20 1.17
CA PRO A 29 -22.47 -8.38 0.59
C PRO A 29 -22.62 -7.06 1.35
N VAL A 30 -22.79 -5.95 0.62
CA VAL A 30 -23.01 -4.62 1.20
C VAL A 30 -24.22 -4.59 2.13
N THR A 31 -25.22 -5.45 1.87
CA THR A 31 -26.45 -5.58 2.67
C THR A 31 -26.22 -6.04 4.11
N ALA A 32 -25.10 -6.70 4.41
CA ALA A 32 -24.75 -7.10 5.77
C ALA A 32 -24.21 -5.92 6.61
N HIS A 33 -23.77 -4.85 5.94
CA HIS A 33 -23.12 -3.68 6.55
C HIS A 33 -23.89 -2.38 6.27
N MET A 34 -25.05 -2.47 5.61
CA MET A 34 -25.91 -1.32 5.34
C MET A 34 -26.83 -1.04 6.51
N ARG A 35 -27.25 0.22 6.60
CA ARG A 35 -28.34 0.64 7.48
C ARG A 35 -29.68 0.51 6.75
N THR A 36 -30.69 0.04 7.46
CA THR A 36 -32.03 -0.25 6.90
C THR A 36 -33.05 0.86 7.13
N ASP A 37 -32.63 2.00 7.67
CA ASP A 37 -33.46 3.14 8.05
C ASP A 37 -33.20 4.42 7.20
N PRO A 38 -33.17 4.36 5.84
CA PRO A 38 -33.04 5.56 5.04
C PRO A 38 -34.26 6.46 5.19
N THR A 39 -34.07 7.77 5.29
CA THR A 39 -35.17 8.74 5.29
C THR A 39 -35.76 8.87 3.88
N ARG A 40 -37.01 8.43 3.73
CA ARG A 40 -37.74 8.36 2.44
C ARG A 40 -38.74 9.50 2.34
N ILE A 41 -38.75 10.21 1.20
CA ILE A 41 -39.73 11.26 0.89
C ILE A 41 -40.50 10.85 -0.37
N PRO A 42 -41.84 10.80 -0.34
CA PRO A 42 -42.63 10.56 -1.55
C PRO A 42 -42.45 11.68 -2.58
N ALA A 43 -42.26 11.33 -3.86
CA ALA A 43 -42.02 12.30 -4.95
C ALA A 43 -43.14 13.33 -5.13
N GLY A 44 -44.38 12.96 -4.82
CA GLY A 44 -45.55 13.85 -4.89
C GLY A 44 -45.70 14.83 -3.71
N SER A 45 -44.78 14.83 -2.74
CA SER A 45 -44.84 15.71 -1.57
C SER A 45 -44.37 17.13 -1.88
N SER A 46 -44.90 18.12 -1.16
CA SER A 46 -44.31 19.45 -1.07
C SER A 46 -43.18 19.49 -0.04
N VAL A 47 -42.31 20.49 -0.13
CA VAL A 47 -41.22 20.71 0.84
C VAL A 47 -41.75 20.83 2.27
N GLY A 48 -42.87 21.52 2.47
CA GLY A 48 -43.50 21.69 3.78
C GLY A 48 -43.91 20.36 4.40
N LYS A 49 -44.64 19.52 3.65
CA LYS A 49 -45.04 18.17 4.11
C LYS A 49 -43.84 17.27 4.38
N ALA A 50 -42.80 17.37 3.55
CA ALA A 50 -41.57 16.61 3.76
C ALA A 50 -40.84 17.03 5.06
N LEU A 51 -40.76 18.34 5.34
CA LEU A 51 -40.15 18.84 6.58
C LEU A 51 -40.97 18.48 7.82
N GLU A 52 -42.30 18.47 7.75
CA GLU A 52 -43.17 17.96 8.82
C GLU A 52 -42.91 16.47 9.06
N TYR A 53 -42.90 15.66 8.00
CA TYR A 53 -42.57 14.24 8.08
C TYR A 53 -41.20 14.02 8.76
N ILE A 54 -40.19 14.79 8.38
CA ILE A 54 -38.84 14.71 8.96
C ILE A 54 -38.82 15.11 10.45
N ARG A 55 -39.67 16.06 10.87
CA ARG A 55 -39.73 16.49 12.29
C ARG A 55 -40.38 15.45 13.19
N ASP A 56 -41.33 14.69 12.65
CA ASP A 56 -42.10 13.71 13.42
C ASP A 56 -41.42 12.32 13.49
N HIS A 57 -40.29 12.13 12.78
CA HIS A 57 -39.54 10.88 12.76
C HIS A 57 -38.12 11.07 13.29
N GLU A 58 -37.62 10.11 14.06
CA GLU A 58 -36.21 10.09 14.46
C GLU A 58 -35.33 9.85 13.23
N ILE A 59 -34.48 10.82 12.90
CA ILE A 59 -33.50 10.68 11.84
C ILE A 59 -32.30 9.90 12.40
N GLY A 60 -32.11 8.68 11.94
CA GLY A 60 -30.99 7.84 12.37
C GLY A 60 -29.64 8.28 11.76
N GLY A 61 -28.60 8.22 12.59
CA GLY A 61 -27.17 8.26 12.19
C GLY A 61 -26.58 9.61 11.85
N ARG A 62 -25.27 9.64 11.59
CA ARG A 62 -24.47 10.88 11.53
C ARG A 62 -24.60 11.64 10.21
N VAL A 63 -24.85 10.93 9.11
CA VAL A 63 -24.98 11.49 7.77
C VAL A 63 -26.42 11.38 7.31
N VAL A 64 -27.04 12.53 6.97
CA VAL A 64 -28.45 12.60 6.61
C VAL A 64 -28.59 13.08 5.17
N TYR A 65 -29.01 12.17 4.29
CA TYR A 65 -29.55 12.47 2.96
C TYR A 65 -31.00 12.06 2.89
N PHE A 66 -31.82 12.85 2.20
CA PHE A 66 -33.23 12.55 2.00
C PHE A 66 -33.43 11.94 0.63
N TYR A 67 -33.84 10.68 0.59
CA TYR A 67 -34.05 9.96 -0.67
C TYR A 67 -35.51 10.08 -1.11
N VAL A 68 -35.71 10.43 -2.37
CA VAL A 68 -37.05 10.58 -2.96
C VAL A 68 -37.42 9.26 -3.62
N VAL A 69 -38.60 8.74 -3.27
CA VAL A 69 -39.14 7.49 -3.81
C VAL A 69 -40.47 7.71 -4.52
N ASP A 70 -40.76 6.88 -5.53
CA ASP A 70 -42.08 6.82 -6.17
C ASP A 70 -43.09 5.98 -5.37
N GLU A 71 -44.30 5.82 -5.91
CA GLU A 71 -45.38 5.02 -5.29
C GLU A 71 -45.04 3.53 -5.14
N THR A 72 -44.06 3.04 -5.89
CA THR A 72 -43.56 1.65 -5.86
C THR A 72 -42.26 1.50 -5.07
N ASP A 73 -41.87 2.53 -4.31
CA ASP A 73 -40.67 2.59 -3.48
C ASP A 73 -39.34 2.61 -4.27
N ARG A 74 -39.39 2.97 -5.55
CA ARG A 74 -38.20 3.10 -6.39
C ARG A 74 -37.51 4.43 -6.15
N LEU A 75 -36.18 4.41 -6.07
CA LEU A 75 -35.36 5.60 -5.88
C LEU A 75 -35.39 6.47 -7.15
N VAL A 76 -35.97 7.67 -7.04
CA VAL A 76 -36.11 8.64 -8.15
C VAL A 76 -35.26 9.90 -7.97
N GLY A 77 -34.85 10.24 -6.74
CA GLY A 77 -34.10 11.46 -6.47
C GLY A 77 -33.44 11.50 -5.10
N VAL A 78 -32.59 12.50 -4.87
CA VAL A 78 -32.04 12.81 -3.55
C VAL A 78 -32.15 14.31 -3.30
N VAL A 79 -32.56 14.71 -2.11
CA VAL A 79 -32.64 16.13 -1.71
C VAL A 79 -31.54 16.41 -0.69
N PRO A 80 -30.55 17.26 -1.02
CA PRO A 80 -29.58 17.71 -0.05
C PRO A 80 -30.26 18.52 1.07
N THR A 81 -29.84 18.31 2.31
CA THR A 81 -30.37 19.01 3.50
C THR A 81 -30.36 20.53 3.33
N ARG A 82 -29.28 21.09 2.77
CA ARG A 82 -29.20 22.54 2.51
C ARG A 82 -30.24 23.04 1.50
N ARG A 83 -30.64 22.22 0.52
CA ARG A 83 -31.64 22.59 -0.49
C ARG A 83 -33.05 22.57 0.08
N ILE A 84 -33.43 21.51 0.80
CA ILE A 84 -34.77 21.41 1.39
C ILE A 84 -35.03 22.52 2.42
N LEU A 85 -34.01 22.88 3.21
CA LEU A 85 -34.11 23.97 4.21
C LEU A 85 -34.22 25.37 3.60
N ARG A 86 -33.87 25.56 2.32
CA ARG A 86 -33.93 26.86 1.63
C ARG A 86 -35.10 26.98 0.65
N ALA A 87 -35.76 25.86 0.33
CA ALA A 87 -36.86 25.85 -0.62
C ALA A 87 -38.15 26.39 0.02
N LYS A 88 -39.06 26.92 -0.81
CA LYS A 88 -40.37 27.38 -0.36
C LYS A 88 -41.21 26.17 0.10
N PRO A 89 -42.00 26.26 1.19
CA PRO A 89 -42.80 25.14 1.68
C PRO A 89 -43.77 24.55 0.65
N ASP A 90 -44.31 25.38 -0.24
CA ASP A 90 -45.29 24.96 -1.25
C ASP A 90 -44.63 24.36 -2.51
N ALA A 91 -43.31 24.47 -2.65
CA ALA A 91 -42.59 23.92 -3.80
C ALA A 91 -42.66 22.39 -3.80
N PRO A 92 -42.86 21.74 -4.96
CA PRO A 92 -42.83 20.29 -5.06
C PRO A 92 -41.41 19.75 -4.86
N ILE A 93 -41.27 18.59 -4.20
CA ILE A 93 -39.97 17.94 -3.98
C ILE A 93 -39.25 17.63 -5.30
N ALA A 94 -40.01 17.32 -6.35
CA ALA A 94 -39.48 17.09 -7.70
C ALA A 94 -38.67 18.27 -8.27
N GLU A 95 -38.95 19.52 -7.88
CA GLU A 95 -38.19 20.70 -8.31
C GLU A 95 -36.88 20.90 -7.53
N VAL A 96 -36.79 20.35 -6.31
CA VAL A 96 -35.67 20.59 -5.39
C VAL A 96 -34.68 19.41 -5.39
N MET A 97 -35.15 18.22 -5.77
CA MET A 97 -34.35 17.01 -5.84
C MET A 97 -33.25 17.05 -6.91
N ILE A 98 -32.27 16.17 -6.75
CA ILE A 98 -31.22 15.89 -7.73
C ILE A 98 -31.48 14.49 -8.29
N ALA A 99 -31.55 14.39 -9.62
CA ALA A 99 -31.67 13.14 -10.35
C ALA A 99 -30.77 13.19 -11.61
N PRO A 100 -30.16 12.07 -12.04
CA PRO A 100 -30.21 10.73 -11.43
C PRO A 100 -29.34 10.59 -10.17
N VAL A 101 -29.75 9.73 -9.24
CA VAL A 101 -28.99 9.42 -8.02
C VAL A 101 -27.99 8.29 -8.28
N VAL A 102 -26.75 8.49 -7.84
CA VAL A 102 -25.77 7.40 -7.77
C VAL A 102 -26.16 6.47 -6.62
N ALA A 103 -26.41 5.20 -6.93
CA ALA A 103 -26.86 4.20 -5.98
C ALA A 103 -26.00 2.95 -6.06
N VAL A 104 -25.79 2.30 -4.92
CA VAL A 104 -25.04 1.04 -4.82
C VAL A 104 -26.03 -0.14 -5.00
N PRO A 105 -25.76 -1.11 -5.89
CA PRO A 105 -26.61 -2.29 -6.00
C PRO A 105 -26.57 -3.16 -4.73
N ALA A 106 -27.68 -3.77 -4.34
CA ALA A 106 -27.74 -4.69 -3.19
C ALA A 106 -26.89 -5.95 -3.37
N SER A 107 -26.55 -6.30 -4.62
CA SER A 107 -25.63 -7.38 -4.96
C SER A 107 -24.15 -7.00 -4.84
N ALA A 108 -23.84 -5.73 -4.59
CA ALA A 108 -22.48 -5.24 -4.50
C ALA A 108 -21.80 -5.71 -3.21
N THR A 109 -20.47 -5.78 -3.25
CA THR A 109 -19.64 -6.05 -2.08
C THR A 109 -19.34 -4.78 -1.29
N VAL A 110 -18.83 -4.93 -0.06
CA VAL A 110 -18.31 -3.79 0.71
C VAL A 110 -17.18 -3.08 -0.04
N LEU A 111 -16.33 -3.83 -0.77
CA LEU A 111 -15.30 -3.26 -1.63
C LEU A 111 -15.88 -2.36 -2.73
N ASP A 112 -16.93 -2.82 -3.41
CA ASP A 112 -17.59 -2.02 -4.45
C ASP A 112 -18.18 -0.73 -3.86
N ALA A 113 -18.86 -0.81 -2.71
CA ALA A 113 -19.38 0.36 -2.02
C ALA A 113 -18.27 1.37 -1.64
N CYS A 114 -17.13 0.85 -1.19
CA CYS A 114 -15.93 1.59 -0.89
C CYS A 114 -15.32 2.32 -2.11
N GLU A 115 -15.34 1.70 -3.30
CA GLU A 115 -14.95 2.35 -4.55
C GLU A 115 -15.89 3.52 -4.88
N PHE A 116 -17.20 3.40 -4.62
CA PHE A 116 -18.16 4.50 -4.82
C PHE A 116 -17.83 5.72 -3.96
N PHE A 117 -17.44 5.54 -2.69
CA PHE A 117 -16.98 6.64 -1.82
C PHE A 117 -15.76 7.35 -2.38
N THR A 118 -14.81 6.60 -2.94
CA THR A 118 -13.59 7.14 -3.57
C THR A 118 -13.91 7.94 -4.83
N LEU A 119 -14.79 7.40 -5.69
CA LEU A 119 -15.12 7.98 -7.00
C LEU A 119 -16.02 9.21 -6.90
N HIS A 120 -17.06 9.16 -6.06
CA HIS A 120 -18.08 10.20 -6.02
C HIS A 120 -17.96 11.15 -4.83
N LYS A 121 -17.13 10.84 -3.82
CA LYS A 121 -16.85 11.69 -2.65
C LYS A 121 -18.12 12.13 -1.90
N LEU A 122 -19.16 11.28 -1.89
CA LEU A 122 -20.39 11.49 -1.12
C LEU A 122 -20.24 10.87 0.28
N LEU A 123 -21.00 11.37 1.25
CA LEU A 123 -20.93 10.88 2.63
C LEU A 123 -21.83 9.66 2.89
N ALA A 124 -22.71 9.32 1.95
CA ALA A 124 -23.51 8.10 1.97
C ALA A 124 -24.06 7.82 0.57
N PHE A 125 -24.39 6.56 0.32
CA PHE A 125 -25.07 6.11 -0.89
C PHE A 125 -26.33 5.30 -0.53
N PRO A 126 -27.41 5.46 -1.29
CA PRO A 126 -28.56 4.57 -1.19
C PRO A 126 -28.20 3.20 -1.77
N VAL A 127 -28.66 2.14 -1.11
CA VAL A 127 -28.57 0.77 -1.60
C VAL A 127 -29.90 0.39 -2.25
N VAL A 128 -29.85 -0.10 -3.49
CA VAL A 128 -31.05 -0.44 -4.27
C VAL A 128 -31.04 -1.89 -4.76
N ASP A 129 -32.21 -2.51 -4.84
CA ASP A 129 -32.37 -3.85 -5.44
C ASP A 129 -32.38 -3.81 -6.98
N ALA A 130 -32.62 -4.96 -7.61
CA ALA A 130 -32.68 -5.10 -9.07
C ALA A 130 -33.82 -4.29 -9.72
N ASP A 131 -34.91 -4.02 -9.00
CA ASP A 131 -36.05 -3.20 -9.44
C ASP A 131 -35.87 -1.71 -9.11
N ARG A 132 -34.68 -1.34 -8.61
CA ARG A 132 -34.30 -0.02 -8.13
C ARG A 132 -35.06 0.46 -6.88
N LYS A 133 -35.66 -0.45 -6.12
CA LYS A 133 -36.28 -0.13 -4.83
C LYS A 133 -35.23 0.17 -3.79
N LEU A 134 -35.50 1.15 -2.94
CA LEU A 134 -34.58 1.57 -1.89
C LEU A 134 -34.63 0.58 -0.72
N VAL A 135 -33.57 -0.21 -0.54
CA VAL A 135 -33.50 -1.25 0.51
C VAL A 135 -32.70 -0.80 1.73
N GLY A 136 -31.81 0.19 1.58
CA GLY A 136 -30.99 0.70 2.67
C GLY A 136 -30.08 1.84 2.26
N LEU A 137 -29.09 2.14 3.10
CA LEU A 137 -28.02 3.09 2.80
C LEU A 137 -26.69 2.62 3.41
N VAL A 138 -25.59 3.01 2.79
CA VAL A 138 -24.23 2.90 3.36
C VAL A 138 -23.68 4.30 3.57
N ASP A 139 -23.06 4.56 4.72
CA ASP A 139 -22.46 5.84 5.06
C ASP A 139 -20.92 5.76 5.09
N VAL A 140 -20.28 6.92 5.17
CA VAL A 140 -18.82 7.06 5.12
C VAL A 140 -18.12 6.45 6.34
N ASP A 141 -18.84 6.13 7.42
CA ASP A 141 -18.23 5.45 8.58
C ASP A 141 -17.78 4.04 8.16
N LEU A 142 -18.55 3.33 7.31
CA LEU A 142 -18.14 2.04 6.72
C LEU A 142 -16.85 2.15 5.89
N TYR A 143 -16.68 3.27 5.16
CA TYR A 143 -15.46 3.54 4.38
C TYR A 143 -14.28 3.89 5.29
N THR A 144 -14.51 4.76 6.28
CA THR A 144 -13.44 5.33 7.12
C THR A 144 -12.86 4.29 8.07
N ASP A 145 -13.68 3.43 8.63
CA ASP A 145 -13.22 2.41 9.59
C ASP A 145 -12.55 1.22 8.89
N GLU A 146 -12.98 0.87 7.68
CA GLU A 146 -12.49 -0.35 7.03
C GLU A 146 -11.39 -0.07 5.99
N LEU A 147 -11.63 0.80 5.02
CA LEU A 147 -10.65 1.04 3.96
C LEU A 147 -9.44 1.83 4.47
N ALA A 148 -9.66 2.89 5.24
CA ALA A 148 -8.54 3.71 5.71
C ALA A 148 -7.63 2.92 6.67
N ASP A 149 -8.19 2.04 7.50
CA ASP A 149 -7.40 1.16 8.36
C ASP A 149 -6.68 0.06 7.58
N LEU A 150 -7.28 -0.45 6.50
CA LEU A 150 -6.63 -1.39 5.58
C LEU A 150 -5.44 -0.75 4.87
N GLU A 151 -5.61 0.45 4.33
CA GLU A 151 -4.54 1.21 3.67
C GLU A 151 -3.38 1.48 4.63
N ARG A 152 -3.67 2.04 5.82
CA ARG A 152 -2.65 2.29 6.86
C ARG A 152 -1.90 1.04 7.27
N ARG A 153 -2.60 -0.10 7.43
CA ARG A 153 -1.95 -1.38 7.76
C ARG A 153 -1.10 -1.90 6.61
N GLN A 154 -1.56 -1.74 5.37
CA GLN A 154 -0.80 -2.16 4.19
C GLN A 154 0.47 -1.33 4.02
N GLU A 155 0.39 -0.02 4.21
CA GLU A 155 1.57 0.86 4.24
C GLU A 155 2.55 0.46 5.36
N SER A 156 2.02 0.19 6.55
CA SER A 156 2.80 -0.31 7.69
C SER A 156 3.49 -1.65 7.39
N ASP A 157 2.76 -2.59 6.77
CA ASP A 157 3.29 -3.90 6.40
C ASP A 157 4.35 -3.80 5.30
N ASP A 158 4.17 -2.92 4.32
CA ASP A 158 5.17 -2.65 3.29
C ASP A 158 6.44 -2.04 3.89
N LEU A 159 6.29 -1.06 4.79
CA LEU A 159 7.41 -0.47 5.52
C LEU A 159 8.13 -1.52 6.38
N PHE A 160 7.37 -2.40 7.03
CA PHE A 160 7.93 -3.54 7.75
C PHE A 160 8.66 -4.50 6.80
N GLN A 161 8.11 -4.81 5.63
CA GLN A 161 8.82 -5.67 4.67
C GLN A 161 10.08 -5.01 4.11
N LEU A 162 10.10 -3.69 3.97
CA LEU A 162 11.23 -2.93 3.46
C LEU A 162 12.37 -2.77 4.49
N VAL A 163 12.05 -2.52 5.76
CA VAL A 163 13.04 -2.14 6.78
C VAL A 163 13.17 -3.18 7.90
N GLY A 164 12.18 -4.06 8.05
CA GLY A 164 12.09 -5.09 9.09
C GLY A 164 11.56 -4.59 10.43
N VAL A 165 11.41 -3.28 10.64
CA VAL A 165 11.12 -2.75 11.97
C VAL A 165 9.80 -2.00 11.97
N TYR A 166 8.89 -2.44 12.83
CA TYR A 166 7.69 -1.69 13.20
C TYR A 166 7.71 -1.42 14.72
N LEU A 167 7.67 -0.15 15.09
CA LEU A 167 7.71 0.32 16.48
C LEU A 167 6.63 1.37 16.68
N THR A 168 5.77 1.19 17.68
CA THR A 168 4.82 2.25 18.07
C THR A 168 5.57 3.40 18.76
N GLU A 169 4.99 4.59 18.82
CA GLU A 169 5.60 5.74 19.50
C GLU A 169 5.97 5.44 20.97
N ALA A 170 5.11 4.70 21.68
CA ALA A 170 5.37 4.28 23.05
C ALA A 170 6.57 3.33 23.15
N GLU A 171 6.77 2.46 22.16
CA GLU A 171 7.91 1.55 22.10
C GLU A 171 9.20 2.26 21.71
N GLN A 172 9.13 3.26 20.83
CA GLN A 172 10.28 4.09 20.47
C GLN A 172 10.84 4.86 21.67
N ARG A 173 9.97 5.36 22.57
CA ARG A 173 10.38 6.02 23.82
C ARG A 173 11.12 5.09 24.79
N ARG A 174 10.96 3.77 24.64
CA ARG A 174 11.63 2.77 25.47
C ARG A 174 12.91 2.30 24.78
N THR A 175 14.03 2.96 25.06
CA THR A 175 15.34 2.75 24.40
C THR A 175 15.73 1.26 24.28
N VAL A 176 15.67 0.51 25.38
CA VAL A 176 16.05 -0.92 25.40
C VAL A 176 15.09 -1.78 24.56
N LEU A 177 13.79 -1.46 24.58
CA LEU A 177 12.80 -2.19 23.80
C LEU A 177 12.98 -1.92 22.30
N ALA A 178 13.21 -0.66 21.93
CA ALA A 178 13.49 -0.26 20.55
C ALA A 178 14.76 -0.96 20.02
N ALA A 179 15.84 -0.99 20.79
CA ALA A 179 17.07 -1.71 20.44
C ALA A 179 16.81 -3.21 20.26
N ARG A 180 16.12 -3.85 21.21
CA ARG A 180 15.81 -5.30 21.16
C ARG A 180 14.96 -5.67 19.94
N LYS A 181 14.04 -4.81 19.51
CA LYS A 181 13.21 -5.03 18.31
C LYS A 181 13.96 -4.81 17.00
N ARG A 182 15.01 -3.98 16.98
CA ARG A 182 15.88 -3.75 15.80
C ARG A 182 16.99 -4.79 15.67
N PHE A 183 17.42 -5.38 16.78
CA PHE A 183 18.56 -6.30 16.85
C PHE A 183 18.46 -7.51 15.90
N PRO A 184 17.30 -8.20 15.72
CA PRO A 184 17.21 -9.33 14.79
C PRO A 184 17.57 -8.97 13.35
N TRP A 185 17.17 -7.78 12.89
CA TRP A 185 17.46 -7.32 11.53
C TRP A 185 18.88 -6.81 11.38
N LEU A 186 19.42 -6.18 12.43
CA LEU A 186 20.85 -5.88 12.50
C LEU A 186 21.68 -7.16 12.41
N LEU A 187 21.29 -8.22 13.10
CA LEU A 187 21.97 -9.52 13.06
C LEU A 187 21.92 -10.13 11.65
N CYS A 188 20.81 -9.99 10.92
CA CYS A 188 20.72 -10.41 9.53
C CYS A 188 21.75 -9.69 8.64
N ASN A 189 21.89 -8.36 8.80
CA ASN A 189 22.92 -7.59 8.08
C ASN A 189 24.34 -8.00 8.49
N VAL A 190 24.58 -8.28 9.78
CA VAL A 190 25.88 -8.79 10.25
C VAL A 190 26.21 -10.12 9.56
N VAL A 191 25.26 -11.05 9.51
CA VAL A 191 25.46 -12.34 8.81
C VAL A 191 25.71 -12.12 7.32
N GLY A 192 24.95 -11.24 6.66
CA GLY A 192 25.18 -10.88 5.25
C GLY A 192 26.58 -10.31 5.01
N GLY A 193 27.00 -9.36 5.85
CA GLY A 193 28.34 -8.76 5.78
C GLY A 193 29.46 -9.76 6.06
N MET A 194 29.26 -10.73 6.97
CA MET A 194 30.22 -11.81 7.19
C MET A 194 30.36 -12.71 5.95
N ILE A 195 29.26 -13.01 5.27
CA ILE A 195 29.31 -13.77 4.00
C ILE A 195 30.04 -12.96 2.93
N ALA A 196 29.76 -11.66 2.81
CA ALA A 196 30.47 -10.77 1.90
C ALA A 196 31.98 -10.73 2.17
N ALA A 197 32.39 -10.71 3.45
CA ALA A 197 33.78 -10.78 3.85
C ALA A 197 34.45 -12.10 3.45
N VAL A 198 33.76 -13.23 3.64
CA VAL A 198 34.24 -14.55 3.19
C VAL A 198 34.36 -14.61 1.66
N ILE A 199 33.43 -14.00 0.92
CA ILE A 199 33.55 -13.88 -0.54
C ILE A 199 34.77 -13.03 -0.89
N ALA A 200 34.99 -11.89 -0.24
CA ALA A 200 36.16 -11.06 -0.52
C ALA A 200 37.49 -11.78 -0.24
N ASP A 201 37.56 -12.54 0.86
CA ASP A 201 38.71 -13.37 1.24
C ASP A 201 38.99 -14.47 0.20
N ALA A 202 37.95 -15.14 -0.31
CA ALA A 202 38.09 -16.15 -1.36
C ALA A 202 38.59 -15.60 -2.71
N TYR A 203 38.51 -14.28 -2.92
CA TYR A 203 38.99 -13.58 -4.11
C TYR A 203 40.13 -12.61 -3.75
N GLU A 204 40.96 -12.93 -2.75
CA GLU A 204 42.07 -12.11 -2.27
C GLU A 204 42.98 -11.61 -3.41
N ASP A 205 43.22 -12.45 -4.42
CA ASP A 205 44.02 -12.17 -5.61
C ASP A 205 43.54 -10.94 -6.39
N VAL A 206 42.23 -10.69 -6.38
CA VAL A 206 41.60 -9.54 -7.05
C VAL A 206 41.19 -8.46 -6.06
N ALA A 207 40.70 -8.85 -4.88
CA ALA A 207 40.17 -7.95 -3.87
C ALA A 207 41.23 -7.03 -3.27
N THR A 208 42.51 -7.42 -3.31
CA THR A 208 43.65 -6.62 -2.84
C THR A 208 44.24 -5.70 -3.93
N LEU A 209 43.78 -5.80 -5.18
CA LEU A 209 44.26 -4.94 -6.25
C LEU A 209 43.93 -3.47 -5.96
N ALA A 210 44.94 -2.61 -6.01
CA ALA A 210 44.79 -1.16 -5.78
C ALA A 210 43.81 -0.45 -6.75
N LEU A 211 43.41 -1.14 -7.83
CA LEU A 211 42.39 -0.73 -8.79
C LEU A 211 40.96 -1.15 -8.39
N VAL A 212 40.81 -2.20 -7.59
CA VAL A 212 39.53 -2.85 -7.26
C VAL A 212 39.06 -2.46 -5.86
N THR A 213 39.93 -2.59 -4.85
CA THR A 213 39.61 -2.41 -3.42
C THR A 213 38.90 -1.08 -3.10
N PRO A 214 39.38 0.09 -3.60
CA PRO A 214 38.78 1.38 -3.24
C PRO A 214 37.34 1.54 -3.71
N PHE A 215 36.92 0.74 -4.70
CA PHE A 215 35.61 0.85 -5.32
C PHE A 215 34.62 -0.19 -4.82
N ILE A 216 35.03 -1.16 -3.99
CA ILE A 216 34.13 -2.22 -3.49
C ILE A 216 32.88 -1.60 -2.84
N ALA A 217 33.07 -0.67 -1.89
CA ALA A 217 31.96 0.01 -1.20
C ALA A 217 31.06 0.82 -2.14
N LEU A 218 31.63 1.39 -3.21
CA LEU A 218 30.85 2.12 -4.22
C LEU A 218 29.99 1.16 -5.05
N VAL A 219 30.57 0.06 -5.51
CA VAL A 219 29.88 -0.93 -6.34
C VAL A 219 28.74 -1.57 -5.55
N THR A 220 28.98 -2.01 -4.31
CA THR A 220 27.95 -2.60 -3.45
C THR A 220 26.87 -1.58 -3.08
N GLY A 221 27.24 -0.37 -2.65
CA GLY A 221 26.27 0.66 -2.24
C GLY A 221 25.30 1.08 -3.36
N MET A 222 25.76 1.11 -4.62
CA MET A 222 24.85 1.37 -5.75
C MET A 222 23.92 0.19 -6.02
N ALA A 223 24.43 -1.04 -5.87
CA ALA A 223 23.63 -2.24 -6.07
C ALA A 223 22.55 -2.38 -4.99
N GLU A 224 22.89 -2.13 -3.72
CA GLU A 224 21.96 -2.03 -2.60
C GLU A 224 20.87 -0.96 -2.83
N GLY A 225 21.28 0.22 -3.30
CA GLY A 225 20.36 1.33 -3.60
C GLY A 225 19.33 0.99 -4.67
N VAL A 226 19.72 0.24 -5.70
CA VAL A 226 18.77 -0.22 -6.74
C VAL A 226 17.96 -1.41 -6.23
N ALA A 227 18.54 -2.33 -5.47
CA ALA A 227 17.82 -3.45 -4.88
C ALA A 227 16.66 -2.97 -3.99
N ILE A 228 16.89 -1.98 -3.11
CA ILE A 228 15.84 -1.47 -2.22
C ILE A 228 14.73 -0.72 -2.98
N GLN A 229 15.08 -0.03 -4.08
CA GLN A 229 14.11 0.58 -4.98
C GLN A 229 13.24 -0.48 -5.66
N SER A 230 13.85 -1.54 -6.20
CA SER A 230 13.13 -2.65 -6.82
C SER A 230 12.26 -3.42 -5.82
N VAL A 231 12.71 -3.60 -4.57
CA VAL A 231 11.88 -4.16 -3.49
C VAL A 231 10.65 -3.29 -3.24
N SER A 232 10.84 -1.97 -3.10
CA SER A 232 9.73 -1.03 -2.87
C SER A 232 8.68 -1.11 -4.00
N LEU A 233 9.11 -1.12 -5.26
CA LEU A 233 8.24 -1.28 -6.41
C LEU A 233 7.55 -2.66 -6.45
N ALA A 234 8.24 -3.73 -6.06
CA ALA A 234 7.62 -5.05 -5.95
C ALA A 234 6.49 -5.05 -4.92
N LEU A 235 6.70 -4.47 -3.73
CA LEU A 235 5.70 -4.41 -2.66
C LEU A 235 4.42 -3.69 -3.11
N GLN A 236 4.56 -2.50 -3.70
CA GLN A 236 3.43 -1.73 -4.25
C GLN A 236 2.65 -2.51 -5.30
N THR A 237 3.36 -3.22 -6.18
CA THR A 237 2.69 -3.94 -7.28
C THR A 237 2.08 -5.29 -6.88
N LEU A 238 2.37 -5.77 -5.67
CA LEU A 238 1.81 -7.00 -5.11
C LEU A 238 0.54 -6.76 -4.27
N HIS A 239 0.12 -5.51 -4.09
CA HIS A 239 -1.12 -5.14 -3.40
C HIS A 239 -2.34 -5.75 -4.09
N GLY A 240 -3.19 -6.42 -3.31
CA GLY A 240 -4.45 -7.03 -3.79
C GLY A 240 -4.32 -8.18 -4.79
N ARG A 241 -3.12 -8.58 -5.23
CA ARG A 241 -2.91 -9.56 -6.30
C ARG A 241 -2.15 -10.78 -5.83
N ARG A 242 -2.59 -11.97 -6.27
CA ARG A 242 -1.83 -13.21 -6.06
C ARG A 242 -0.63 -13.23 -7.02
N PRO A 243 0.61 -13.43 -6.53
CA PRO A 243 1.77 -13.53 -7.40
C PRO A 243 1.66 -14.79 -8.26
N THR A 244 2.10 -14.68 -9.52
CA THR A 244 2.24 -15.81 -10.44
C THR A 244 3.67 -15.85 -10.96
N TRP A 245 4.18 -17.06 -11.24
CA TRP A 245 5.52 -17.26 -11.82
C TRP A 245 5.71 -16.49 -13.13
N THR A 246 4.68 -16.46 -13.98
CA THR A 246 4.69 -15.75 -15.27
C THR A 246 4.75 -14.24 -15.11
N ALA A 247 4.00 -13.67 -14.16
CA ALA A 247 4.06 -12.23 -13.86
C ALA A 247 5.41 -11.85 -13.25
N MET A 248 5.97 -12.70 -12.37
CA MET A 248 7.29 -12.50 -11.79
C MET A 248 8.37 -12.45 -12.86
N GLY A 249 8.44 -13.47 -13.73
CA GLY A 249 9.45 -13.53 -14.79
C GLY A 249 9.41 -12.32 -15.73
N ARG A 250 8.21 -11.85 -16.10
CA ARG A 250 8.04 -10.63 -16.91
C ARG A 250 8.57 -9.38 -16.20
N LYS A 251 8.30 -9.25 -14.89
CA LYS A 251 8.77 -8.11 -14.08
C LYS A 251 10.28 -8.16 -13.86
N VAL A 252 10.84 -9.33 -13.55
CA VAL A 252 12.29 -9.55 -13.44
C VAL A 252 13.00 -9.16 -14.74
N GLY A 253 12.49 -9.59 -15.90
CA GLY A 253 13.09 -9.23 -17.19
C GLY A 253 13.05 -7.72 -17.47
N ARG A 254 11.95 -7.05 -17.13
CA ARG A 254 11.84 -5.58 -17.24
C ARG A 254 12.81 -4.87 -16.30
N GLU A 255 12.90 -5.33 -15.06
CA GLU A 255 13.76 -4.71 -14.04
C GLU A 255 15.24 -4.94 -14.35
N LEU A 256 15.60 -6.09 -14.90
CA LEU A 256 16.95 -6.36 -15.40
C LEU A 256 17.34 -5.34 -16.49
N LEU A 257 16.43 -5.01 -17.42
CA LEU A 257 16.68 -3.99 -18.44
C LEU A 257 16.84 -2.59 -17.83
N VAL A 258 15.99 -2.23 -16.86
CA VAL A 258 16.12 -0.95 -16.13
C VAL A 258 17.48 -0.88 -15.41
N GLY A 259 17.87 -1.94 -14.72
CA GLY A 259 19.16 -2.02 -14.04
C GLY A 259 20.35 -2.02 -15.00
N LEU A 260 20.24 -2.60 -16.19
CA LEU A 260 21.26 -2.49 -17.24
C LEU A 260 21.41 -1.04 -17.72
N LEU A 261 20.31 -0.31 -17.92
CA LEU A 261 20.35 1.09 -18.35
C LEU A 261 20.96 1.99 -17.27
N LEU A 262 20.48 1.87 -16.03
CA LEU A 262 21.00 2.62 -14.88
C LEU A 262 22.47 2.28 -14.63
N GLY A 263 22.79 0.99 -14.63
CA GLY A 263 24.12 0.46 -14.46
C GLY A 263 25.09 0.90 -15.56
N ALA A 264 24.66 0.96 -16.82
CA ALA A 264 25.49 1.44 -17.92
C ALA A 264 25.85 2.93 -17.76
N VAL A 265 24.89 3.77 -17.35
CA VAL A 265 25.14 5.20 -17.13
C VAL A 265 26.09 5.39 -15.94
N CYS A 266 25.77 4.80 -14.79
CA CYS A 266 26.61 4.91 -13.58
C CYS A 266 28.00 4.28 -13.80
N GLY A 267 28.03 3.10 -14.42
CA GLY A 267 29.25 2.37 -14.73
C GLY A 267 30.15 3.14 -15.69
N LEU A 268 29.59 3.80 -16.71
CA LEU A 268 30.36 4.66 -17.61
C LEU A 268 30.99 5.82 -16.84
N ILE A 269 30.21 6.50 -15.99
CA ILE A 269 30.71 7.63 -15.19
C ILE A 269 31.85 7.19 -14.28
N VAL A 270 31.63 6.13 -13.48
CA VAL A 270 32.65 5.62 -12.54
C VAL A 270 33.85 5.06 -13.29
N GLY A 271 33.63 4.34 -14.38
CA GLY A 271 34.70 3.78 -15.22
C GLY A 271 35.58 4.86 -15.83
N LEU A 272 35.00 5.96 -16.31
CA LEU A 272 35.75 7.13 -16.79
C LEU A 272 36.54 7.80 -15.67
N VAL A 273 35.92 8.02 -14.51
CA VAL A 273 36.61 8.59 -13.34
C VAL A 273 37.81 7.71 -12.94
N ALA A 274 37.62 6.39 -12.87
CA ALA A 274 38.68 5.46 -12.54
C ALA A 274 39.78 5.41 -13.61
N PHE A 275 39.41 5.50 -14.89
CA PHE A 275 40.38 5.59 -15.99
C PHE A 275 41.29 6.80 -15.84
N PHE A 276 40.72 8.00 -15.64
CA PHE A 276 41.50 9.23 -15.48
C PHE A 276 42.28 9.28 -14.16
N TRP A 277 41.74 8.69 -13.09
CA TRP A 277 42.38 8.72 -11.78
C TRP A 277 43.51 7.69 -11.65
N LYS A 278 43.27 6.45 -12.07
CA LYS A 278 44.21 5.34 -11.91
C LYS A 278 45.05 5.05 -13.15
N GLY A 279 44.77 5.71 -14.28
CA GLY A 279 45.51 5.55 -15.54
C GLY A 279 45.36 4.18 -16.20
N SER A 280 44.37 3.38 -15.78
CA SER A 280 44.19 2.00 -16.25
C SER A 280 42.88 1.84 -17.03
N PHE A 281 43.00 1.64 -18.35
CA PHE A 281 41.84 1.35 -19.21
C PHE A 281 41.12 0.07 -18.78
N ARG A 282 41.88 -0.99 -18.45
CA ARG A 282 41.31 -2.26 -17.97
C ARG A 282 40.56 -2.05 -16.64
N GLY A 283 41.12 -1.28 -15.71
CA GLY A 283 40.44 -0.96 -14.45
C GLY A 283 39.13 -0.19 -14.66
N GLY A 284 39.14 0.84 -15.51
CA GLY A 284 37.93 1.59 -15.87
C GLY A 284 36.87 0.73 -16.54
N LEU A 285 37.26 -0.16 -17.46
CA LEU A 285 36.35 -1.09 -18.12
C LEU A 285 35.77 -2.13 -17.14
N CYS A 286 36.60 -2.66 -16.23
CA CYS A 286 36.16 -3.57 -15.17
C CYS A 286 35.09 -2.93 -14.29
N LEU A 287 35.28 -1.68 -13.88
CA LEU A 287 34.29 -0.94 -13.10
C LEU A 287 33.02 -0.68 -13.88
N CYS A 288 33.13 -0.26 -15.15
CA CYS A 288 31.97 0.01 -15.98
C CYS A 288 31.08 -1.23 -16.15
N VAL A 289 31.67 -2.36 -16.55
CA VAL A 289 30.92 -3.60 -16.77
C VAL A 289 30.48 -4.23 -15.46
N GLY A 290 31.32 -4.18 -14.41
CA GLY A 290 31.02 -4.72 -13.09
C GLY A 290 29.85 -4.01 -12.42
N ILE A 291 29.83 -2.68 -12.46
CA ILE A 291 28.70 -1.88 -11.99
C ILE A 291 27.45 -2.18 -12.81
N THR A 292 27.58 -2.23 -14.15
CA THR A 292 26.42 -2.48 -15.01
C THR A 292 25.77 -3.82 -14.69
N GLY A 293 26.57 -4.89 -14.59
CA GLY A 293 26.11 -6.22 -14.24
C GLY A 293 25.58 -6.31 -12.80
N GLY A 294 26.31 -5.74 -11.83
CA GLY A 294 25.94 -5.77 -10.41
C GLY A 294 24.62 -5.06 -10.14
N VAL A 295 24.43 -3.86 -10.71
CA VAL A 295 23.18 -3.10 -10.60
C VAL A 295 22.03 -3.85 -11.28
N ALA A 296 22.23 -4.38 -12.49
CA ALA A 296 21.22 -5.15 -13.20
C ALA A 296 20.77 -6.39 -12.41
N ALA A 297 21.72 -7.17 -11.90
CA ALA A 297 21.44 -8.36 -11.13
C ALA A 297 20.77 -8.03 -9.79
N SER A 298 21.19 -6.95 -9.12
CA SER A 298 20.59 -6.48 -7.86
C SER A 298 19.16 -5.99 -8.04
N ALA A 299 18.85 -5.33 -9.16
CA ALA A 299 17.50 -4.94 -9.51
C ALA A 299 16.59 -6.18 -9.69
N ALA A 300 17.11 -7.20 -10.39
CA ALA A 300 16.42 -8.48 -10.58
C ALA A 300 16.17 -9.22 -9.25
N VAL A 301 17.16 -9.22 -8.34
CA VAL A 301 17.02 -9.80 -6.99
C VAL A 301 15.97 -9.02 -6.19
N GLY A 302 16.03 -7.69 -6.20
CA GLY A 302 15.12 -6.84 -5.45
C GLY A 302 13.66 -7.01 -5.85
N ILE A 303 13.36 -7.13 -7.15
CA ILE A 303 11.99 -7.39 -7.60
C ILE A 303 11.57 -8.85 -7.37
N ALA A 304 12.48 -9.82 -7.49
CA ALA A 304 12.15 -11.24 -7.35
C ALA A 304 11.84 -11.63 -5.90
N LEU A 305 12.56 -11.06 -4.93
CA LEU A 305 12.52 -11.56 -3.55
C LEU A 305 11.12 -11.45 -2.90
N PRO A 306 10.40 -10.31 -2.96
CA PRO A 306 9.04 -10.24 -2.40
C PRO A 306 8.06 -11.20 -3.10
N PHE A 307 8.24 -11.42 -4.40
CA PHE A 307 7.44 -12.40 -5.15
C PHE A 307 7.69 -13.83 -4.66
N LEU A 308 8.96 -14.23 -4.52
CA LEU A 308 9.34 -15.56 -4.06
C LEU A 308 8.82 -15.84 -2.65
N LEU A 309 8.97 -14.88 -1.72
CA LEU A 309 8.47 -15.04 -0.35
C LEU A 309 6.96 -15.29 -0.31
N ARG A 310 6.17 -14.51 -1.08
CA ARG A 310 4.71 -14.69 -1.17
C ARG A 310 4.32 -15.98 -1.90
N LEU A 311 5.09 -16.41 -2.90
CA LEU A 311 4.80 -17.59 -3.70
C LEU A 311 5.06 -18.90 -2.94
N PHE A 312 6.12 -18.92 -2.11
CA PHE A 312 6.41 -20.04 -1.21
C PHE A 312 5.57 -20.03 0.08
N ARG A 313 4.56 -19.15 0.19
CA ARG A 313 3.70 -18.99 1.37
C ARG A 313 4.48 -18.89 2.69
N ARG A 314 5.69 -18.32 2.65
CA ARG A 314 6.36 -17.95 3.91
C ARG A 314 5.60 -16.77 4.50
N ASP A 315 5.37 -16.81 5.81
CA ASP A 315 4.58 -15.81 6.51
C ASP A 315 5.09 -14.39 6.21
N PRO A 316 4.21 -13.38 6.09
CA PRO A 316 4.56 -11.97 5.87
C PRO A 316 5.50 -11.36 6.94
N GLN A 317 5.84 -12.11 7.99
CA GLN A 317 6.70 -11.71 9.10
C GLN A 317 8.20 -11.65 8.73
N VAL A 318 8.57 -11.98 7.50
CA VAL A 318 9.96 -11.86 7.02
C VAL A 318 10.15 -10.56 6.23
N ALA A 319 11.10 -9.73 6.68
CA ALA A 319 11.49 -8.51 5.98
C ALA A 319 12.26 -8.84 4.70
N SER A 320 11.68 -8.49 3.55
CA SER A 320 12.31 -8.72 2.25
C SER A 320 13.48 -7.78 1.99
N GLY A 321 13.45 -6.55 2.50
CA GLY A 321 14.51 -5.56 2.28
C GLY A 321 15.90 -6.01 2.75
N PRO A 322 16.12 -6.32 4.04
CA PRO A 322 17.44 -6.77 4.53
C PRO A 322 17.97 -8.01 3.81
N ILE A 323 17.09 -8.97 3.49
CA ILE A 323 17.47 -10.18 2.75
C ILE A 323 17.83 -9.84 1.30
N ALA A 324 17.10 -8.92 0.67
CA ALA A 324 17.40 -8.46 -0.69
C ALA A 324 18.74 -7.74 -0.76
N LEU A 325 19.06 -6.92 0.24
CA LEU A 325 20.35 -6.24 0.36
C LEU A 325 21.50 -7.24 0.47
N ALA A 326 21.40 -8.20 1.40
CA ALA A 326 22.41 -9.25 1.54
C ALA A 326 22.59 -10.08 0.26
N ALA A 327 21.49 -10.41 -0.43
CA ALA A 327 21.56 -11.13 -1.70
C ALA A 327 22.14 -10.28 -2.84
N ALA A 328 21.81 -8.98 -2.89
CA ALA A 328 22.36 -8.03 -3.84
C ALA A 328 23.88 -7.87 -3.66
N ASP A 329 24.35 -7.78 -2.42
CA ASP A 329 25.78 -7.76 -2.09
C ASP A 329 26.49 -9.01 -2.62
N MET A 330 25.97 -10.20 -2.31
CA MET A 330 26.57 -11.47 -2.75
C MET A 330 26.68 -11.54 -4.27
N VAL A 331 25.58 -11.27 -4.98
CA VAL A 331 25.56 -11.35 -6.44
C VAL A 331 26.47 -10.30 -7.07
N THR A 332 26.49 -9.09 -6.51
CA THR A 332 27.32 -7.99 -7.00
C THR A 332 28.81 -8.26 -6.78
N LEU A 333 29.21 -8.70 -5.59
CA LEU A 333 30.60 -9.04 -5.28
C LEU A 333 31.09 -10.20 -6.15
N LEU A 334 30.27 -11.25 -6.30
CA LEU A 334 30.62 -12.38 -7.17
C LEU A 334 30.81 -11.92 -8.62
N LEU A 335 29.89 -11.12 -9.18
CA LEU A 335 30.03 -10.59 -10.53
C LEU A 335 31.28 -9.70 -10.67
N TYR A 336 31.48 -8.80 -9.71
CA TYR A 336 32.57 -7.83 -9.74
C TYR A 336 33.94 -8.50 -9.63
N PHE A 337 34.12 -9.43 -8.69
CA PHE A 337 35.40 -10.14 -8.53
C PHE A 337 35.67 -11.13 -9.65
N ASN A 338 34.67 -11.86 -10.16
CA ASN A 338 34.87 -12.73 -11.33
C ASN A 338 35.28 -11.94 -12.56
N LEU A 339 34.65 -10.77 -12.78
CA LEU A 339 35.04 -9.88 -13.87
C LEU A 339 36.44 -9.32 -13.67
N GLY A 340 36.78 -8.92 -12.43
CA GLY A 340 38.12 -8.46 -12.08
C GLY A 340 39.18 -9.52 -12.37
N ARG A 341 38.95 -10.77 -11.96
CA ARG A 341 39.86 -11.89 -12.25
C ARG A 341 40.02 -12.13 -13.75
N TRP A 342 38.91 -12.10 -14.48
CA TRP A 342 38.95 -12.33 -15.93
C TRP A 342 39.67 -11.22 -16.69
N LEU A 343 39.51 -9.95 -16.28
CA LEU A 343 40.01 -8.79 -17.02
C LEU A 343 41.38 -8.30 -16.54
N LEU A 344 41.71 -8.49 -15.26
CA LEU A 344 42.91 -7.97 -14.61
C LEU A 344 43.97 -9.04 -14.32
N GLY A 345 43.61 -10.34 -14.33
CA GLY A 345 44.51 -11.47 -14.15
C GLY A 345 44.46 -12.05 -12.75
#